data_AF-A0A661STM2-F1
#
_entry.id   AF-A0A661STM2-F1
#
_cell.length_a   1.000
_cell.length_b   1.000
_cell.length_c   1.000
_cell.angle_alpha   90.00
_cell.angle_beta   90.00
_cell.angle_gamma   90.00
#
_symmetry.space_group_name_H-M   'P 1'
#
loop_
_entity.id
_entity.type
_entity.pdbx_description
1 polymer ?
#
loop_
_entity_poly.entity_id
_entity_poly.type
_entity_poly.pdbx_seq_one_letter_code
_entity_poly.pdbx_strand_id
1 'polypeptide(L)'
;MNKKRVSPLTGGNVITIPKNKRSVKMAEFGHASTANYKKTFFEAHPDLEGKVIVHHTVEQQVLTRYPGIVTEEEMHSLENLRGIPHELNSDLHLSRIRKEWNRFYKENQRVTKDQLLKKATEIDEKYTHLYKPPKEWKL
;
A
#
# COMPACT_ATOMS: atom_id res chain seq x y z
N MET A 1 62.51 23.32 -16.27
CA MET A 1 61.22 23.99 -15.97
C MET A 1 60.11 23.30 -16.75
N ASN A 2 59.44 22.30 -16.16
CA ASN A 2 58.36 21.55 -16.81
C ASN A 2 57.00 22.10 -16.39
N LYS A 3 56.34 22.85 -17.28
CA LYS A 3 54.92 23.19 -17.14
C LYS A 3 54.09 22.00 -17.61
N LYS A 4 53.60 21.17 -16.69
CA LYS A 4 52.52 20.21 -16.99
C LYS A 4 51.27 21.00 -17.33
N ARG A 5 50.78 20.88 -18.57
CA ARG A 5 49.43 21.29 -18.96
C ARG A 5 48.44 20.38 -18.24
N VAL A 6 47.58 20.98 -17.44
CA VAL A 6 46.37 20.35 -16.92
C VAL A 6 45.29 20.51 -17.99
N SER A 7 44.81 19.38 -18.51
CA SER A 7 43.59 19.33 -19.33
C SER A 7 42.38 19.52 -18.40
N PRO A 8 41.40 20.38 -18.72
CA PRO A 8 40.13 20.36 -18.02
C PRO A 8 39.34 19.14 -18.53
N LEU A 9 39.10 18.16 -17.64
CA LEU A 9 38.11 17.13 -17.89
C LEU A 9 36.73 17.79 -17.95
N THR A 10 36.10 17.59 -19.08
CA THR A 10 34.76 18.01 -19.46
C THR A 10 33.68 17.41 -18.56
N GLY A 11 32.71 18.25 -18.20
CA GLY A 11 31.31 17.88 -18.08
C GLY A 11 30.96 16.84 -17.01
N GLY A 12 31.05 17.23 -15.74
CA GLY A 12 30.26 16.58 -14.70
C GLY A 12 28.78 16.81 -15.00
N ASN A 13 28.09 15.76 -15.46
CA ASN A 13 26.65 15.79 -15.67
C ASN A 13 25.99 15.92 -14.29
N VAL A 14 25.65 17.14 -13.90
CA VAL A 14 24.83 17.39 -12.70
C VAL A 14 23.44 16.90 -13.06
N ILE A 15 23.12 15.65 -12.68
CA ILE A 15 21.76 15.15 -12.74
C ILE A 15 20.96 15.97 -11.73
N THR A 16 20.28 17.00 -12.21
CA THR A 16 19.26 17.72 -11.47
C THR A 16 18.13 16.74 -11.18
N ILE A 17 18.13 16.19 -9.95
CA ILE A 17 16.99 15.41 -9.45
C ILE A 17 15.78 16.35 -9.44
N PRO A 18 14.69 16.06 -10.18
CA PRO A 18 13.53 16.92 -10.18
C PRO A 18 12.95 17.01 -8.75
N LYS A 19 12.84 18.25 -8.26
CA LYS A 19 12.31 18.63 -6.94
C LYS A 19 10.78 18.45 -6.87
N ASN A 20 10.27 17.26 -7.11
CA ASN A 20 8.86 16.97 -6.85
C ASN A 20 8.62 15.50 -6.51
N LYS A 21 9.29 14.99 -5.47
CA LYS A 21 8.78 13.82 -4.76
C LYS A 21 7.78 14.33 -3.73
N ARG A 22 6.49 14.32 -4.07
CA ARG A 22 5.46 14.33 -3.01
C ARG A 22 5.81 13.19 -2.06
N SER A 23 5.96 13.48 -0.77
CA SER A 23 6.08 12.43 0.24
C SER A 23 4.78 11.65 0.25
N VAL A 24 4.72 10.53 -0.47
CA VAL A 24 3.54 9.68 -0.42
C VAL A 24 3.45 9.12 0.99
N LYS A 25 2.33 9.39 1.67
CA LYS A 25 2.06 8.74 2.96
C LYS A 25 1.93 7.25 2.71
N MET A 26 2.84 6.48 3.28
CA MET A 26 2.85 5.02 3.19
C MET A 26 1.58 4.43 3.83
N ALA A 27 1.18 3.24 3.38
CA ALA A 27 0.25 2.42 4.13
C ALA A 27 0.84 2.12 5.53
N GLU A 28 -0.04 2.01 6.51
CA GLU A 28 0.31 1.78 7.90
C GLU A 28 -0.67 0.77 8.49
N PHE A 29 -0.21 0.03 9.50
CA PHE A 29 -1.10 -0.66 10.42
C PHE A 29 -1.42 0.28 11.58
N GLY A 30 -2.66 0.23 12.04
CA GLY A 30 -3.04 0.78 13.33
C GLY A 30 -3.39 -0.35 14.29
N HIS A 31 -4.43 -0.13 15.08
CA HIS A 31 -4.86 -1.09 16.09
C HIS A 31 -6.39 -1.24 16.08
N ALA A 32 -6.87 -2.47 15.97
CA ALA A 32 -8.28 -2.80 16.17
C ALA A 32 -8.49 -3.47 17.54
N SER A 33 -9.57 -3.09 18.21
CA SER A 33 -10.04 -3.73 19.45
C SER A 33 -10.88 -5.01 19.19
N THR A 34 -11.09 -5.37 17.92
CA THR A 34 -11.92 -6.50 17.50
C THR A 34 -11.44 -7.11 16.20
N ALA A 35 -11.61 -8.42 16.05
CA ALA A 35 -11.38 -9.13 14.79
C ALA A 35 -12.51 -8.90 13.75
N ASN A 36 -13.63 -8.31 14.16
CA ASN A 36 -14.73 -7.99 13.24
C ASN A 36 -14.39 -6.73 12.42
N TYR A 37 -13.56 -6.91 11.40
CA TYR A 37 -13.11 -5.82 10.52
C TYR A 37 -14.26 -5.07 9.81
N LYS A 38 -15.37 -5.75 9.50
CA LYS A 38 -16.55 -5.07 8.93
C LYS A 38 -17.15 -4.09 9.92
N LYS A 39 -17.25 -4.48 11.19
CA LYS A 39 -17.66 -3.58 12.27
C LYS A 39 -16.70 -2.40 12.37
N THR A 40 -15.38 -2.65 12.43
CA THR A 40 -14.36 -1.57 12.45
C THR A 40 -14.54 -0.58 11.29
N PHE A 41 -14.77 -1.08 10.07
CA PHE A 41 -14.93 -0.24 8.90
C PHE A 41 -16.26 0.54 8.88
N PHE A 42 -17.38 -0.13 9.14
CA PHE A 42 -18.71 0.50 9.05
C PHE A 42 -19.03 1.37 10.26
N GLU A 43 -18.38 1.20 11.41
CA GLU A 43 -18.44 2.21 12.50
C GLU A 43 -17.77 3.53 12.08
N ALA A 44 -16.69 3.48 11.31
CA ALA A 44 -16.01 4.67 10.77
C ALA A 44 -16.70 5.25 9.52
N HIS A 45 -17.35 4.41 8.72
CA HIS A 45 -17.98 4.75 7.45
C HIS A 45 -19.39 4.16 7.32
N PRO A 46 -20.35 4.54 8.19
CA PRO A 46 -21.67 3.93 8.25
C PRO A 46 -22.49 4.14 6.97
N ASP A 47 -22.24 5.23 6.24
CA ASP A 47 -22.92 5.54 4.98
C ASP A 47 -22.56 4.59 3.83
N LEU A 48 -21.51 3.79 3.98
CA LEU A 48 -21.05 2.82 2.97
C LEU A 48 -21.58 1.40 3.20
N GLU A 49 -22.29 1.14 4.30
CA GLU A 49 -22.86 -0.18 4.57
C GLU A 49 -23.83 -0.60 3.47
N GLY A 50 -23.67 -1.83 2.97
CA GLY A 50 -24.43 -2.38 1.84
C GLY A 50 -24.05 -1.82 0.46
N LYS A 51 -23.07 -0.91 0.37
CA LYS A 51 -22.61 -0.31 -0.91
C LYS A 51 -21.23 -0.81 -1.34
N VAL A 52 -20.45 -1.34 -0.40
CA VAL A 52 -19.07 -1.76 -0.63
C VAL A 52 -18.78 -3.13 -0.02
N ILE A 53 -17.78 -3.79 -0.58
CA ILE A 53 -17.05 -4.88 0.08
C ILE A 53 -15.87 -4.27 0.83
N VAL A 54 -15.75 -4.61 2.12
CA VAL A 54 -14.59 -4.23 2.93
C VAL A 54 -13.41 -5.11 2.54
N HIS A 55 -12.33 -4.49 2.11
CA HIS A 55 -11.09 -5.10 1.63
C HIS A 55 -9.92 -4.75 2.54
N HIS A 56 -9.10 -5.75 2.86
CA HIS A 56 -7.83 -5.58 3.56
C HIS A 56 -6.71 -5.19 2.60
N THR A 57 -6.09 -4.03 2.78
CA THR A 57 -5.00 -3.58 1.90
C THR A 57 -3.80 -4.50 1.92
N VAL A 58 -3.29 -4.85 3.10
CA VAL A 58 -2.47 -6.03 3.31
C VAL A 58 -3.43 -7.20 3.55
N GLU A 59 -3.43 -8.18 2.65
CA GLU A 59 -4.44 -9.25 2.68
C GLU A 59 -4.35 -10.12 3.95
N GLN A 60 -5.51 -10.50 4.47
CA GLN A 60 -5.66 -11.36 5.66
C GLN A 60 -4.84 -12.65 5.61
N GLN A 61 -4.58 -13.19 4.42
CA GLN A 61 -3.75 -14.39 4.26
C GLN A 61 -2.31 -14.24 4.76
N VAL A 62 -1.82 -13.02 4.99
CA VAL A 62 -0.52 -12.78 5.63
C VAL A 62 -0.41 -13.44 7.01
N LEU A 63 -1.51 -13.49 7.79
CA LEU A 63 -1.51 -14.13 9.12
C LEU A 63 -1.08 -15.60 9.07
N THR A 64 -1.41 -16.29 7.97
CA THR A 64 -1.06 -17.71 7.76
C THR A 64 0.19 -17.89 6.93
N ARG A 65 0.42 -17.05 5.91
CA ARG A 65 1.59 -17.13 5.02
C ARG A 65 2.89 -16.71 5.68
N TYR A 66 2.84 -15.71 6.57
CA TYR A 66 3.99 -15.18 7.27
C TYR A 66 3.67 -15.03 8.77
N PRO A 67 3.57 -16.15 9.50
CA PRO A 67 3.17 -16.12 10.90
C PRO A 67 4.05 -15.21 11.75
N GLY A 68 3.43 -14.38 12.59
CA GLY A 68 4.11 -13.47 13.51
C GLY A 68 4.62 -12.15 12.91
N ILE A 69 4.46 -11.92 11.60
CA ILE A 69 4.85 -10.63 10.99
C ILE A 69 3.81 -9.53 11.23
N VAL A 70 2.53 -9.88 11.27
CA VAL A 70 1.40 -8.96 11.50
C VAL A 70 0.50 -9.57 12.56
N THR A 71 0.02 -8.77 13.52
CA THR A 71 -0.94 -9.25 14.54
C THR A 71 -2.37 -9.21 14.02
N GLU A 72 -3.31 -9.86 14.72
CA GLU A 72 -4.73 -9.76 14.35
C GLU A 72 -5.26 -8.33 14.49
N GLU A 73 -4.84 -7.62 15.54
CA GLU A 73 -5.24 -6.23 15.79
C GLU A 73 -4.76 -5.29 14.69
N GLU A 74 -3.53 -5.49 14.19
CA GLU A 74 -3.00 -4.77 13.03
C GLU A 74 -3.76 -5.14 11.76
N MET A 75 -4.01 -6.44 11.55
CA MET A 75 -4.70 -6.93 10.35
C MET A 75 -6.09 -6.31 10.22
N HIS A 76 -6.83 -6.19 11.33
CA HIS A 76 -8.21 -5.71 11.35
C HIS A 76 -8.34 -4.20 11.61
N SER A 77 -7.24 -3.45 11.67
CA SER A 77 -7.24 -2.00 11.91
C SER A 77 -7.85 -1.21 10.75
N LEU A 78 -8.49 -0.07 11.05
CA LEU A 78 -9.15 0.77 10.04
C LEU A 78 -8.19 1.21 8.93
N GLU A 79 -6.93 1.50 9.28
CA GLU A 79 -5.86 1.91 8.37
C GLU A 79 -5.56 0.85 7.30
N ASN A 80 -5.78 -0.43 7.63
CA ASN A 80 -5.64 -1.56 6.73
C ASN A 80 -6.93 -1.91 5.95
N LEU A 81 -8.00 -1.11 6.04
CA LEU A 81 -9.29 -1.40 5.40
C LEU A 81 -9.68 -0.36 4.34
N ARG A 82 -10.27 -0.83 3.23
CA ARG A 82 -10.82 0.00 2.14
C ARG A 82 -12.21 -0.51 1.76
N GLY A 83 -13.10 0.38 1.35
CA GLY A 83 -14.34 -0.01 0.70
C GLY A 83 -14.15 -0.10 -0.81
N ILE A 84 -14.44 -1.27 -1.39
CA ILE A 84 -14.50 -1.47 -2.84
C ILE A 84 -15.98 -1.51 -3.26
N PRO A 85 -16.45 -0.62 -4.15
CA PRO A 85 -17.83 -0.68 -4.66
C PRO A 85 -18.21 -2.06 -5.17
N HIS A 86 -19.44 -2.51 -4.91
CA HIS A 86 -19.89 -3.86 -5.25
C HIS A 86 -19.71 -4.19 -6.74
N GLU A 87 -19.99 -3.23 -7.61
CA GLU A 87 -19.85 -3.34 -9.07
C GLU A 87 -18.41 -3.58 -9.52
N LEU A 88 -17.41 -3.21 -8.70
CA LEU A 88 -15.99 -3.41 -8.98
C LEU A 88 -15.42 -4.68 -8.32
N ASN A 89 -16.19 -5.42 -7.50
CA ASN A 89 -15.65 -6.54 -6.74
C ASN A 89 -14.97 -7.60 -7.63
N SER A 90 -15.61 -8.00 -8.74
CA SER A 90 -15.03 -9.04 -9.61
C SER A 90 -13.76 -8.60 -10.31
N ASP A 91 -13.74 -7.39 -10.88
CA ASP A 91 -12.60 -6.90 -11.67
C ASP A 91 -11.46 -6.38 -10.79
N LEU A 92 -11.77 -5.59 -9.76
CA LEU A 92 -10.77 -4.95 -8.92
C LEU A 92 -10.28 -5.88 -7.81
N HIS A 93 -11.18 -6.31 -6.92
CA HIS A 93 -10.83 -7.08 -5.73
C HIS A 93 -10.37 -8.50 -6.07
N LEU A 94 -11.21 -9.25 -6.79
CA LEU A 94 -10.97 -10.67 -7.07
C LEU A 94 -9.98 -10.92 -8.22
N SER A 95 -9.66 -9.92 -9.03
CA SER A 95 -8.74 -10.04 -10.18
C SER A 95 -7.51 -9.16 -10.04
N ARG A 96 -7.61 -7.83 -10.23
CA ARG A 96 -6.43 -6.96 -10.33
C ARG A 96 -5.60 -6.93 -9.04
N ILE A 97 -6.22 -6.66 -7.90
CA ILE A 97 -5.56 -6.63 -6.59
C ILE A 97 -5.04 -8.02 -6.24
N ARG A 98 -5.86 -9.06 -6.44
CA ARG A 98 -5.48 -10.45 -6.17
C ARG A 98 -4.24 -10.88 -6.96
N LYS A 99 -4.11 -10.47 -8.23
CA LYS A 99 -2.93 -10.73 -9.08
C LYS A 99 -1.67 -10.03 -8.57
N GLU A 100 -1.79 -8.79 -8.11
CA GLU A 100 -0.67 -8.03 -7.52
C GLU A 100 -0.11 -8.74 -6.28
N TRP A 101 -0.99 -9.19 -5.38
CA TRP A 101 -0.58 -9.92 -4.19
C TRP A 101 -0.06 -11.33 -4.49
N ASN A 102 -0.69 -12.06 -5.41
CA ASN A 102 -0.18 -13.37 -5.85
C ASN A 102 1.24 -13.29 -6.39
N ARG A 103 1.55 -12.27 -7.21
CA ARG A 103 2.90 -12.04 -7.70
C ARG A 103 3.86 -11.76 -6.55
N PHE A 104 3.50 -10.87 -5.64
CA PHE A 104 4.31 -10.54 -4.47
C PHE A 104 4.63 -11.79 -3.63
N TYR A 105 3.63 -12.63 -3.31
CA TYR A 105 3.88 -13.85 -2.52
C TYR A 105 4.73 -14.89 -3.26
N LYS A 106 4.60 -15.00 -4.59
CA LYS A 106 5.43 -15.91 -5.38
C LYS A 106 6.91 -15.51 -5.35
N GLU A 107 7.19 -14.22 -5.34
CA GLU A 107 8.53 -13.66 -5.40
C GLU A 107 9.20 -13.54 -4.01
N ASN A 108 8.41 -13.58 -2.93
CA ASN A 108 8.91 -13.31 -1.57
C ASN A 108 8.55 -14.43 -0.60
N GLN A 109 9.45 -15.38 -0.39
CA GLN A 109 9.27 -16.47 0.58
C GLN A 109 9.41 -16.00 2.03
N ARG A 110 10.12 -14.89 2.26
CA ARG A 110 10.24 -14.19 3.55
C ARG A 110 9.97 -12.72 3.30
N VAL A 111 9.25 -12.09 4.22
CA VAL A 111 8.88 -10.68 4.13
C VAL A 111 9.08 -9.99 5.46
N THR A 112 9.37 -8.70 5.43
CA THR A 112 9.23 -7.81 6.57
C THR A 112 7.88 -7.11 6.54
N LYS A 113 7.47 -6.55 7.69
CA LYS A 113 6.28 -5.69 7.79
C LYS A 113 6.35 -4.51 6.81
N ASP A 114 7.52 -3.88 6.68
CA ASP A 114 7.73 -2.77 5.75
C ASP A 114 7.54 -3.15 4.29
N GLN A 115 7.92 -4.37 3.89
CA GLN A 115 7.71 -4.85 2.52
C GLN A 115 6.21 -5.06 2.23
N LEU A 116 5.44 -5.54 3.21
CA LEU A 116 3.99 -5.65 3.10
C LEU A 116 3.33 -4.28 2.97
N LEU A 117 3.71 -3.34 3.83
CA LEU A 117 3.19 -1.97 3.80
C LEU A 117 3.57 -1.25 2.50
N LYS A 118 4.81 -1.42 2.03
CA LYS A 118 5.23 -0.89 0.73
C LYS A 118 4.39 -1.46 -0.40
N LYS A 119 4.12 -2.78 -0.39
CA LYS A 119 3.26 -3.39 -1.39
C LYS A 119 1.83 -2.86 -1.35
N ALA A 120 1.27 -2.69 -0.15
CA ALA A 120 -0.03 -2.08 0.05
C ALA A 120 -0.07 -0.63 -0.47
N THR A 121 0.97 0.18 -0.21
CA THR A 121 1.09 1.53 -0.76
C THR A 121 1.04 1.52 -2.29
N GLU A 122 1.82 0.65 -2.95
CA GLU A 122 1.84 0.56 -4.42
C GLU A 122 0.46 0.19 -5.00
N ILE A 123 -0.31 -0.66 -4.32
CA ILE A 123 -1.66 -1.04 -4.73
C ILE A 123 -2.64 0.11 -4.49
N ASP A 124 -2.58 0.76 -3.32
CA ASP A 124 -3.38 1.93 -2.98
C ASP A 124 -3.14 3.07 -3.98
N GLU A 125 -1.89 3.39 -4.32
CA GLU A 125 -1.55 4.41 -5.32
C GLU A 125 -2.21 4.13 -6.68
N LYS A 126 -2.23 2.85 -7.10
CA LYS A 126 -2.85 2.44 -8.37
C LYS A 126 -4.36 2.53 -8.36
N TYR A 127 -5.02 2.26 -7.24
CA TYR A 127 -6.46 1.99 -7.22
C TYR A 127 -7.28 2.85 -6.25
N THR A 128 -6.67 3.76 -5.47
CA THR A 128 -7.39 4.55 -4.46
C THR A 128 -8.57 5.35 -5.03
N HIS A 129 -8.45 5.80 -6.28
CA HIS A 129 -9.49 6.56 -6.97
C HIS A 129 -10.77 5.74 -7.23
N LEU A 130 -10.69 4.41 -7.07
CA LEU A 130 -11.81 3.47 -7.18
C LEU A 130 -12.38 3.08 -5.82
N TYR A 131 -11.72 3.42 -4.71
CA TYR A 131 -12.18 3.09 -3.36
C TYR A 131 -13.22 4.09 -2.85
N LYS A 132 -13.95 3.66 -1.81
CA LYS A 132 -14.91 4.45 -1.05
C LYS A 132 -14.61 4.29 0.45
N PRO A 133 -14.37 5.39 1.20
CA PRO A 133 -14.00 6.69 0.65
C PRO A 133 -12.69 6.58 -0.15
N PRO A 134 -12.40 7.49 -1.08
CA PRO A 134 -11.07 7.59 -1.64
C PRO A 134 -10.09 7.88 -0.50
N LYS A 135 -8.90 7.26 -0.53
CA LYS A 135 -7.86 7.57 0.46
C LYS A 135 -7.33 8.98 0.16
N GLU A 136 -7.75 9.95 0.95
CA GLU A 136 -7.22 11.31 0.88
C GLU A 136 -5.80 11.34 1.45
N TRP A 137 -4.79 11.43 0.59
CA TRP A 137 -3.47 11.85 1.02
C TRP A 137 -3.54 13.35 1.28
N LYS A 138 -3.79 13.75 2.53
CA LYS A 138 -3.55 15.13 2.95
C LYS A 138 -2.04 15.39 2.81
N LEU A 139 -1.70 16.21 1.81
CA LEU A 139 -0.35 16.73 1.57
C LEU A 139 0.02 17.76 2.65
#